data_AF-A0A521UB65-F1
#
_entry.id   AF-A0A521UB65-F1
#
_cell.length_a   1.000
_cell.length_b   1.000
_cell.length_c   1.000
_cell.angle_alpha   90.00
_cell.angle_beta   90.00
_cell.angle_gamma   90.00
#
_symmetry.space_group_name_H-M   'P 1'
#
loop_
_entity.id
_entity.type
_entity.pdbx_description
1 polymer ?
#
loop_
_entity_poly.entity_id
_entity_poly.type
_entity_poly.pdbx_seq_one_letter_code
_entity_poly.pdbx_strand_id
1 'polypeptide(L)'
;MVPMLRVLVLGAALCGAALLTGTWTGLLAVLASCAIAALVDERYGALALIAGSLAALLHAAIGAGHPVLAGALWCAGVWSARAARAPDARSRYAIVALSLLGGALGAWTSSRYGADPSAPVRLAAVLVAGLLASVGALVAVDDPVATALRWAVLPGREPVDEALSRALDLRRRAALAEVSQRVDAETSARVERAWTSLAELGRDLAAARLRGAAPGWMTARVESHVAALTRAHERLDAHLASSVRVADPRLAEVELASESLELEVRALDEVTRATAAPGASAQEISVR
;
A
#
# COMPACT_ATOMS: atom_id res chain seq x y z
N MET A 1 7.19 -10.59 -10.29
CA MET A 1 6.75 -10.66 -11.71
C MET A 1 5.25 -10.81 -11.90
N VAL A 2 4.53 -11.58 -11.06
CA VAL A 2 3.06 -11.71 -11.10
C VAL A 2 2.25 -10.39 -11.10
N PRO A 3 2.61 -9.32 -10.34
CA PRO A 3 1.81 -8.08 -10.35
C PRO A 3 1.90 -7.31 -11.68
N MET A 4 3.06 -7.33 -12.34
CA MET A 4 3.26 -6.63 -13.61
C MET A 4 2.50 -7.32 -14.76
N LEU A 5 2.45 -8.66 -14.76
CA LEU A 5 1.61 -9.43 -15.68
C LEU A 5 0.12 -9.15 -15.43
N ARG A 6 -0.32 -9.09 -14.16
CA ARG A 6 -1.70 -8.76 -13.80
C ARG A 6 -2.08 -7.36 -14.27
N VAL A 7 -1.21 -6.37 -14.11
CA VAL A 7 -1.42 -4.98 -14.58
C VAL A 7 -1.47 -4.90 -16.11
N LEU A 8 -0.61 -5.64 -16.83
CA LEU A 8 -0.62 -5.72 -18.29
C LEU A 8 -1.89 -6.39 -18.84
N VAL A 9 -2.31 -7.50 -18.25
CA VAL A 9 -3.56 -8.19 -18.59
C VAL A 9 -4.77 -7.30 -18.28
N LEU A 10 -4.72 -6.55 -17.18
CA LEU A 10 -5.72 -5.55 -16.84
C LEU A 10 -5.85 -4.44 -17.88
N GLY A 11 -4.72 -3.83 -18.25
CA GLY A 11 -4.68 -2.76 -19.25
C GLY A 11 -5.16 -3.23 -20.61
N ALA A 12 -4.80 -4.45 -21.00
CA ALA A 12 -5.28 -5.07 -22.24
C ALA A 12 -6.80 -5.34 -22.21
N ALA A 13 -7.34 -5.81 -21.09
CA ALA A 13 -8.78 -6.04 -20.93
C ALA A 13 -9.59 -4.73 -20.96
N LEU A 14 -9.10 -3.68 -20.30
CA LEU A 14 -9.70 -2.34 -20.28
C LEU A 14 -9.80 -1.74 -21.69
N CYS A 15 -8.72 -1.82 -22.47
CA CYS A 15 -8.68 -1.23 -23.80
C CYS A 15 -9.33 -2.11 -24.88
N GLY A 16 -9.35 -3.44 -24.70
CA GLY A 16 -10.09 -4.36 -25.57
C GLY A 16 -11.61 -4.17 -25.49
N ALA A 17 -12.14 -3.86 -24.31
CA ALA A 17 -13.56 -3.56 -24.11
C ALA A 17 -14.01 -2.28 -24.84
N ALA A 18 -13.12 -1.29 -24.99
CA ALA A 18 -13.40 -0.04 -25.69
C ALA A 18 -13.39 -0.18 -27.23
N LEU A 19 -12.72 -1.20 -27.78
CA LEU A 19 -12.65 -1.44 -29.22
C LEU A 19 -13.86 -2.20 -29.81
N LEU A 20 -14.67 -2.83 -28.98
CA LEU A 20 -15.85 -3.59 -29.40
C LEU A 20 -17.07 -2.68 -29.45
N THR A 21 -17.17 -1.80 -30.44
CA THR A 21 -18.23 -0.80 -30.55
C THR A 21 -19.65 -1.40 -30.59
N GLY A 22 -20.51 -1.05 -29.60
CA GLY A 22 -21.93 -1.45 -29.50
C GLY A 22 -22.54 -1.18 -28.12
N THR A 23 -23.86 -1.20 -27.97
CA THR A 23 -24.60 -0.97 -26.70
C THR A 23 -24.24 -1.93 -25.55
N TRP A 24 -23.57 -3.05 -25.85
CA TRP A 24 -23.06 -4.03 -24.90
C TRP A 24 -21.72 -3.64 -24.24
N THR A 25 -21.08 -2.56 -24.70
CA THR A 25 -19.79 -2.03 -24.21
C THR A 25 -19.82 -1.57 -22.77
N GLY A 26 -20.88 -0.88 -22.36
CA GLY A 26 -21.04 -0.40 -20.99
C GLY A 26 -21.05 -1.56 -19.98
N LEU A 27 -21.71 -2.66 -20.34
CA LEU A 27 -21.76 -3.86 -19.49
C LEU A 27 -20.38 -4.53 -19.37
N LEU A 28 -19.66 -4.68 -20.48
CA LEU A 28 -18.31 -5.25 -20.46
C LEU A 28 -17.29 -4.35 -19.75
N ALA A 29 -17.40 -3.03 -19.90
CA ALA A 29 -16.57 -2.07 -19.18
C ALA A 29 -16.87 -2.09 -17.68
N VAL A 30 -18.14 -2.23 -17.28
CA VAL A 30 -18.54 -2.44 -15.88
C VAL A 30 -17.99 -3.77 -15.37
N LEU A 31 -18.16 -4.89 -16.09
CA LEU A 31 -17.64 -6.20 -15.68
C LEU A 31 -16.10 -6.22 -15.59
N ALA A 32 -15.41 -5.58 -16.53
CA ALA A 32 -13.95 -5.40 -16.47
C ALA A 32 -13.57 -4.56 -15.26
N SER A 33 -14.25 -3.43 -15.01
CA SER A 33 -14.01 -2.59 -13.83
C SER A 33 -14.29 -3.34 -12.51
N CYS A 34 -15.29 -4.21 -12.48
CA CYS A 34 -15.62 -5.07 -11.34
C CYS A 34 -14.55 -6.14 -11.11
N ALA A 35 -14.10 -6.82 -12.17
CA ALA A 35 -13.01 -7.80 -12.11
C ALA A 35 -11.70 -7.15 -11.65
N ILE A 36 -11.47 -5.91 -12.05
CA ILE A 36 -10.30 -5.11 -11.66
C ILE A 36 -10.35 -4.72 -10.20
N ALA A 37 -11.49 -4.21 -9.75
CA ALA A 37 -11.74 -3.92 -8.35
C ALA A 37 -11.51 -5.16 -7.48
N ALA A 38 -11.99 -6.33 -7.92
CA ALA A 38 -11.83 -7.61 -7.22
C ALA A 38 -10.37 -8.13 -7.22
N LEU A 39 -9.61 -7.92 -8.31
CA LEU A 39 -8.23 -8.37 -8.42
C LEU A 39 -7.22 -7.45 -7.71
N VAL A 40 -7.59 -6.19 -7.50
CA VAL A 40 -6.72 -5.17 -6.88
C VAL A 40 -6.94 -5.08 -5.36
N ASP A 41 -8.05 -5.58 -4.82
CA ASP A 41 -8.39 -5.32 -3.41
C ASP A 41 -9.23 -6.41 -2.70
N GLU A 42 -8.64 -7.05 -1.68
CA GLU A 42 -9.35 -7.97 -0.77
C GLU A 42 -10.13 -7.24 0.34
N ARG A 43 -9.74 -6.01 0.73
CA ARG A 43 -10.39 -5.26 1.83
C ARG A 43 -11.34 -4.16 1.36
N TYR A 44 -11.08 -3.53 0.20
CA TYR A 44 -11.93 -2.46 -0.35
C TYR A 44 -12.62 -2.81 -1.66
N GLY A 45 -12.76 -4.11 -1.97
CA GLY A 45 -13.37 -4.60 -3.19
C GLY A 45 -14.70 -3.91 -3.51
N ALA A 46 -15.55 -3.67 -2.51
CA ALA A 46 -16.83 -2.99 -2.67
C ALA A 46 -16.70 -1.51 -3.11
N LEU A 47 -15.80 -0.73 -2.49
CA LEU A 47 -15.60 0.68 -2.87
C LEU A 47 -14.96 0.82 -4.25
N ALA A 48 -14.00 -0.05 -4.56
CA ALA A 48 -13.41 -0.11 -5.89
C ALA A 48 -14.44 -0.52 -6.96
N LEU A 49 -15.37 -1.43 -6.62
CA LEU A 49 -16.50 -1.83 -7.47
C LEU A 49 -17.46 -0.66 -7.71
N ILE A 50 -17.86 0.05 -6.64
CA ILE A 50 -18.76 1.21 -6.73
C ILE A 50 -18.12 2.33 -7.55
N ALA A 51 -16.85 2.66 -7.28
CA ALA A 51 -16.15 3.69 -8.02
C ALA A 51 -15.94 3.31 -9.49
N GLY A 52 -15.54 2.06 -9.77
CA GLY A 52 -15.35 1.56 -11.13
C GLY A 52 -16.66 1.51 -11.94
N SER A 53 -17.77 1.09 -11.33
CA SER A 53 -19.08 1.06 -11.98
C SER A 53 -19.64 2.46 -12.25
N LEU A 54 -19.50 3.40 -11.29
CA LEU A 54 -19.88 4.80 -11.50
C LEU A 54 -19.03 5.45 -12.60
N ALA A 55 -17.74 5.15 -12.64
CA ALA A 55 -16.82 5.65 -13.64
C ALA A 55 -17.14 5.11 -15.05
N ALA A 56 -17.53 3.83 -15.15
CA ALA A 56 -17.99 3.24 -16.40
C ALA A 56 -19.34 3.83 -16.87
N LEU A 57 -20.25 4.13 -15.94
CA LEU A 57 -21.51 4.82 -16.25
C LEU A 57 -21.28 6.24 -16.78
N LEU A 58 -20.40 7.00 -16.14
CA LEU A 58 -20.00 8.34 -16.58
C LEU A 58 -19.32 8.29 -17.96
N HIS A 59 -18.47 7.29 -18.19
CA HIS A 59 -17.86 7.07 -19.50
C HIS A 59 -18.90 6.81 -20.58
N ALA A 60 -19.88 5.94 -20.32
CA ALA A 60 -20.96 5.64 -21.25
C ALA A 60 -21.86 6.85 -21.54
N ALA A 61 -22.12 7.69 -20.55
CA ALA A 61 -22.97 8.88 -20.69
C ALA A 61 -22.32 10.00 -21.52
N ILE A 62 -21.00 10.18 -21.41
CA ILE A 62 -20.30 11.36 -21.95
C ILE A 62 -19.40 10.99 -23.16
N GLY A 63 -19.04 9.71 -23.32
CA GLY A 63 -18.03 9.25 -24.26
C GLY A 63 -18.30 9.59 -25.73
N ALA A 64 -19.57 9.68 -26.13
CA ALA A 64 -19.95 10.05 -27.50
C ALA A 64 -19.62 11.52 -27.85
N GLY A 65 -19.70 12.43 -26.89
CA GLY A 65 -19.43 13.86 -27.10
C GLY A 65 -18.02 14.28 -26.68
N HIS A 66 -17.49 13.67 -25.62
CA HIS A 66 -16.18 14.03 -25.05
C HIS A 66 -15.39 12.78 -24.64
N PRO A 67 -14.83 12.02 -25.60
CA PRO A 67 -14.13 10.77 -25.32
C PRO A 67 -12.92 10.96 -24.40
N VAL A 68 -12.19 12.07 -24.55
CA VAL A 68 -11.04 12.42 -23.70
C VAL A 68 -11.46 12.61 -22.23
N LEU A 69 -12.53 13.37 -21.99
CA LEU A 69 -13.06 13.61 -20.65
C LEU A 69 -13.60 12.31 -20.04
N ALA A 70 -14.31 11.51 -20.83
CA ALA A 70 -14.84 10.22 -20.43
C ALA A 70 -13.72 9.24 -20.04
N GLY A 71 -12.61 9.20 -20.78
CA GLY A 71 -11.44 8.40 -20.43
C GLY A 71 -10.74 8.85 -19.15
N ALA A 72 -10.59 10.18 -18.98
CA ALA A 72 -9.99 10.77 -17.79
C ALA A 72 -10.78 10.41 -16.53
N LEU A 73 -12.10 10.67 -16.54
CA LEU A 73 -12.99 10.38 -15.42
C LEU A 73 -13.04 8.87 -15.11
N TRP A 74 -13.01 8.04 -16.15
CA TRP A 74 -13.00 6.60 -15.97
C TRP A 74 -11.75 6.13 -15.21
N CYS A 75 -10.57 6.51 -15.68
CA CYS A 75 -9.31 6.15 -15.02
C CYS A 75 -9.22 6.73 -13.61
N ALA A 76 -9.63 7.99 -13.40
CA ALA A 76 -9.66 8.60 -12.08
C ALA A 76 -10.57 7.83 -11.11
N GLY A 77 -11.75 7.39 -11.58
CA GLY A 77 -12.68 6.57 -10.80
C GLY A 77 -12.12 5.20 -10.45
N VAL A 78 -11.54 4.48 -11.43
CA VAL A 78 -10.88 3.17 -11.21
C VAL A 78 -9.77 3.27 -10.17
N TRP A 79 -8.97 4.35 -10.21
CA TRP A 79 -7.86 4.55 -9.29
C TRP A 79 -8.23 5.28 -8.00
N SER A 80 -9.48 5.71 -7.80
CA SER A 80 -9.91 6.47 -6.62
C SER A 80 -9.75 5.69 -5.31
N ALA A 81 -10.06 4.39 -5.31
CA ALA A 81 -9.84 3.51 -4.15
C ALA A 81 -8.33 3.33 -3.83
N ARG A 82 -7.47 3.43 -4.84
CA ARG A 82 -6.02 3.49 -4.65
C ARG A 82 -5.60 4.86 -4.11
N ALA A 83 -6.12 5.95 -4.66
CA ALA A 83 -5.86 7.30 -4.15
C ALA A 83 -6.28 7.46 -2.69
N ALA A 84 -7.42 6.91 -2.27
CA ALA A 84 -7.89 6.97 -0.88
C ALA A 84 -6.94 6.31 0.14
N ARG A 85 -6.08 5.39 -0.31
CA ARG A 85 -5.10 4.70 0.54
C ARG A 85 -3.79 5.45 0.72
N ALA A 86 -3.49 6.44 -0.12
CA ALA A 86 -2.20 7.10 -0.05
C ALA A 86 -2.10 7.91 1.26
N PRO A 87 -0.99 7.76 2.02
CA PRO A 87 -0.89 8.28 3.37
C PRO A 87 -1.00 9.82 3.40
N ASP A 88 -0.33 10.48 2.46
CA ASP A 88 -0.25 11.93 2.38
C ASP A 88 -1.10 12.50 1.24
N ALA A 89 -1.61 13.71 1.45
CA ALA A 89 -2.46 14.39 0.47
C ALA A 89 -1.77 14.58 -0.89
N ARG A 90 -0.44 14.80 -0.93
CA ARG A 90 0.30 15.00 -2.18
C ARG A 90 0.26 13.73 -3.03
N SER A 91 0.49 12.55 -2.44
CA SER A 91 0.36 11.28 -3.14
C SER A 91 -1.07 11.03 -3.63
N ARG A 92 -2.11 11.37 -2.83
CA ARG A 92 -3.51 11.25 -3.27
C ARG A 92 -3.78 12.09 -4.51
N TYR A 93 -3.36 13.37 -4.48
CA TYR A 93 -3.49 14.26 -5.63
C TYR A 93 -2.68 13.80 -6.83
N ALA A 94 -1.45 13.29 -6.62
CA ALA A 94 -0.62 12.77 -7.68
C ALA A 94 -1.27 11.56 -8.39
N ILE A 95 -1.86 10.62 -7.64
CA ILE A 95 -2.57 9.47 -8.23
C ILE A 95 -3.75 9.95 -9.07
N VAL A 96 -4.60 10.82 -8.52
CA VAL A 96 -5.77 11.31 -9.24
C VAL A 96 -5.36 12.09 -10.49
N ALA A 97 -4.38 12.98 -10.38
CA ALA A 97 -3.87 13.77 -11.51
C ALA A 97 -3.27 12.88 -12.61
N LEU A 98 -2.43 11.92 -12.24
CA LEU A 98 -1.82 10.98 -13.19
C LEU A 98 -2.86 10.06 -13.83
N SER A 99 -3.87 9.63 -13.08
CA SER A 99 -4.97 8.83 -13.63
C SER A 99 -5.86 9.62 -14.58
N LEU A 100 -6.15 10.89 -14.28
CA LEU A 100 -6.86 11.79 -15.21
C LEU A 100 -6.06 11.97 -16.50
N LEU A 101 -4.76 12.28 -16.39
CA LEU A 101 -3.88 12.47 -17.54
C LEU A 101 -3.74 11.18 -18.36
N GLY A 102 -3.49 10.04 -17.71
CA GLY A 102 -3.37 8.74 -18.34
C GLY A 102 -4.64 8.32 -19.09
N GLY A 103 -5.80 8.52 -18.47
CA GLY A 103 -7.10 8.26 -19.09
C GLY A 103 -7.44 9.20 -20.24
N ALA A 104 -7.12 10.49 -20.10
CA ALA A 104 -7.30 11.48 -21.15
C ALA A 104 -6.45 11.13 -22.40
N LEU A 105 -5.17 10.86 -22.18
CA LEU A 105 -4.24 10.50 -23.26
C LEU A 105 -4.62 9.16 -23.89
N GLY A 106 -5.01 8.16 -23.09
CA GLY A 106 -5.44 6.85 -23.59
C GLY A 106 -6.73 6.92 -24.43
N ALA A 107 -7.70 7.72 -24.02
CA ALA A 107 -8.91 7.94 -24.82
C ALA A 107 -8.65 8.81 -26.06
N TRP A 108 -7.75 9.79 -25.96
CA TRP A 108 -7.30 10.57 -27.11
C TRP A 108 -6.64 9.69 -28.17
N THR A 109 -5.66 8.85 -27.79
CA THR A 109 -5.01 7.92 -28.72
C THR A 109 -6.02 6.94 -29.31
N SER A 110 -6.90 6.35 -28.50
CA SER A 110 -7.94 5.44 -28.97
C SER A 110 -8.89 6.10 -29.98
N SER A 111 -9.35 7.34 -29.72
CA SER A 111 -10.23 8.07 -30.64
C SER A 111 -9.54 8.44 -31.96
N ARG A 112 -8.25 8.82 -31.91
CA ARG A 112 -7.47 9.23 -33.08
C ARG A 112 -7.18 8.06 -34.04
N TYR A 113 -6.99 6.87 -33.47
CA TYR A 113 -6.71 5.63 -34.19
C TYR A 113 -7.90 4.65 -34.15
N GLY A 114 -9.12 5.12 -33.92
CA GLY A 114 -10.30 4.25 -33.84
C GLY A 114 -11.00 4.06 -35.18
N ALA A 115 -11.03 5.11 -36.01
CA ALA A 115 -11.94 5.19 -37.16
C ALA A 115 -11.48 4.38 -38.39
N ASP A 116 -10.18 4.29 -38.67
CA ASP A 116 -9.68 3.67 -39.91
C ASP A 116 -8.23 3.07 -39.94
N PRO A 117 -7.63 2.52 -38.85
CA PRO A 117 -6.33 1.87 -38.98
C PRO A 117 -6.42 0.37 -39.29
N SER A 118 -5.34 -0.15 -39.87
CA SER A 118 -5.08 -1.58 -39.92
C SER A 118 -5.11 -2.20 -38.51
N ALA A 119 -5.52 -3.47 -38.41
CA ALA A 119 -5.57 -4.22 -37.15
C ALA A 119 -4.32 -4.06 -36.24
N PRO A 120 -3.07 -4.10 -36.75
CA PRO A 120 -1.89 -3.93 -35.89
C PRO A 120 -1.78 -2.53 -35.28
N VAL A 121 -2.20 -1.47 -35.98
CA VAL A 121 -2.18 -0.10 -35.45
C VAL A 121 -3.22 0.07 -34.35
N ARG A 122 -4.40 -0.55 -34.50
CA ARG A 122 -5.41 -0.59 -33.42
C ARG A 122 -4.89 -1.31 -32.18
N LEU A 123 -4.24 -2.46 -32.35
CA LEU A 123 -3.64 -3.21 -31.24
C LEU A 123 -2.56 -2.38 -30.52
N ALA A 124 -1.67 -1.71 -31.26
CA ALA A 124 -0.64 -0.85 -30.68
C ALA A 124 -1.26 0.33 -29.90
N ALA A 125 -2.30 0.98 -30.46
CA ALA A 125 -2.98 2.08 -29.79
C ALA A 125 -3.66 1.64 -28.48
N VAL A 126 -4.28 0.46 -28.45
CA VAL A 126 -4.83 -0.18 -27.23
C VAL A 126 -3.74 -0.42 -26.20
N LEU A 127 -2.60 -0.98 -26.60
CA LEU A 127 -1.52 -1.27 -25.67
C LEU A 127 -0.96 0.02 -25.05
N VAL A 128 -0.75 1.06 -25.88
CA VAL A 128 -0.29 2.38 -25.40
C VAL A 128 -1.34 3.02 -24.48
N ALA A 129 -2.62 2.97 -24.84
CA ALA A 129 -3.70 3.49 -23.99
C ALA A 129 -3.78 2.75 -22.64
N GLY A 130 -3.61 1.42 -22.65
CA GLY A 130 -3.60 0.61 -21.43
C GLY A 130 -2.40 0.93 -20.54
N LEU A 131 -1.22 1.14 -21.13
CA LEU A 131 -0.03 1.59 -20.40
C LEU A 131 -0.24 2.97 -19.78
N LEU A 132 -0.80 3.93 -20.53
CA LEU A 132 -1.11 5.26 -20.02
C LEU A 132 -2.16 5.24 -18.91
N ALA A 133 -3.22 4.44 -19.07
CA ALA A 133 -4.24 4.23 -18.05
C ALA A 133 -3.67 3.58 -16.78
N SER A 134 -2.54 2.87 -16.88
CA SER A 134 -1.87 2.21 -15.75
C SER A 134 -0.89 3.12 -14.99
N VAL A 135 -0.68 4.37 -15.40
CA VAL A 135 0.29 5.27 -14.75
C VAL A 135 -0.03 5.53 -13.27
N GLY A 136 -1.31 5.53 -12.87
CA GLY A 136 -1.71 5.60 -11.47
C GLY A 136 -1.20 4.45 -10.59
N ALA A 137 -0.81 3.32 -11.20
CA ALA A 137 -0.17 2.20 -10.52
C ALA A 137 1.29 2.50 -10.12
N LEU A 138 1.97 3.40 -10.84
CA LEU A 138 3.37 3.75 -10.60
C LEU A 138 3.57 4.56 -9.32
N VAL A 139 2.52 5.24 -8.85
CA VAL A 139 2.58 5.92 -7.56
C VAL A 139 2.55 4.87 -6.46
N ALA A 140 3.59 4.88 -5.62
CA ALA A 140 3.64 4.09 -4.40
C ALA A 140 2.54 4.58 -3.46
N VAL A 141 1.53 3.74 -3.23
CA VAL A 141 0.35 4.08 -2.44
C VAL A 141 0.38 3.45 -1.07
N ASP A 142 0.97 2.27 -1.00
CA ASP A 142 1.15 1.60 0.27
C ASP A 142 2.47 2.07 0.88
N ASP A 143 2.44 2.33 2.18
CA ASP A 143 3.65 2.50 2.98
C ASP A 143 4.62 1.34 2.66
N PRO A 144 5.88 1.64 2.30
CA PRO A 144 6.85 0.63 1.87
C PRO A 144 7.06 -0.44 2.94
N VAL A 145 6.98 -0.06 4.22
CA VAL A 145 7.07 -0.98 5.35
C VAL A 145 5.86 -1.92 5.36
N ALA A 146 4.63 -1.39 5.33
CA ALA A 146 3.41 -2.20 5.25
C ALA A 146 3.42 -3.15 4.03
N THR A 147 3.96 -2.71 2.89
CA THR A 147 4.11 -3.55 1.70
C THR A 147 5.08 -4.70 1.96
N ALA A 148 6.27 -4.40 2.49
CA ALA A 148 7.27 -5.41 2.82
C ALA A 148 6.75 -6.43 3.84
N LEU A 149 6.05 -5.98 4.89
CA LEU A 149 5.42 -6.85 5.87
C LEU A 149 4.36 -7.75 5.24
N ARG A 150 3.54 -7.23 4.32
CA ARG A 150 2.54 -8.03 3.60
C ARG A 150 3.17 -9.16 2.80
N TRP A 151 4.31 -8.91 2.16
CA TRP A 151 5.05 -9.96 1.43
C TRP A 151 5.73 -10.96 2.36
N ALA A 152 6.04 -10.54 3.60
CA ALA A 152 6.63 -11.43 4.60
C ALA A 152 5.62 -12.42 5.19
N VAL A 153 4.33 -12.04 5.21
CA VAL A 153 3.22 -12.93 5.57
C VAL A 153 3.01 -13.93 4.43
N LEU A 154 3.53 -15.14 4.59
CA LEU A 154 3.25 -16.25 3.70
C LEU A 154 1.98 -16.97 4.17
N PRO A 155 1.17 -17.56 3.27
CA PRO A 155 0.02 -18.36 3.65
C PRO A 155 0.49 -19.60 4.44
N GLY A 156 0.42 -19.51 5.76
CA GLY A 156 0.86 -20.52 6.71
C GLY A 156 0.20 -20.26 8.07
N ARG A 157 0.00 -21.30 8.87
CA ARG A 157 -0.49 -21.17 10.25
C ARG A 157 0.68 -21.09 11.24
N GLU A 158 1.74 -20.38 10.88
CA GLU A 158 2.87 -20.18 11.79
C GLU A 158 2.61 -18.95 12.69
N PRO A 159 3.01 -18.99 13.97
CA PRO A 159 2.77 -17.89 14.91
C PRO A 159 3.39 -16.56 14.48
N VAL A 160 4.50 -16.60 13.74
CA VAL A 160 5.13 -15.41 13.18
C VAL A 160 4.30 -14.77 12.06
N ASP A 161 3.48 -15.53 11.33
CA ASP A 161 2.59 -14.97 10.30
C ASP A 161 1.48 -14.15 10.97
N GLU A 162 0.98 -14.59 12.14
CA GLU A 162 0.07 -13.82 12.98
C GLU A 162 0.74 -12.59 13.57
N ALA A 163 2.00 -12.69 14.01
CA ALA A 163 2.77 -11.54 14.49
C ALA A 163 2.98 -10.49 13.39
N LEU A 164 3.42 -10.90 12.19
CA LEU A 164 3.59 -10.02 11.04
C LEU A 164 2.26 -9.41 10.58
N SER A 165 1.16 -10.18 10.62
CA SER A 165 -0.18 -9.67 10.31
C SER A 165 -0.64 -8.61 11.32
N ARG A 166 -0.39 -8.84 12.62
CA ARG A 166 -0.64 -7.85 13.68
C ARG A 166 0.21 -6.59 13.47
N ALA A 167 1.49 -6.74 13.13
CA ALA A 167 2.38 -5.62 12.84
C ALA A 167 1.91 -4.81 11.62
N LEU A 168 1.45 -5.48 10.57
CA LEU A 168 0.86 -4.85 9.39
C LEU A 168 -0.39 -4.03 9.75
N ASP A 169 -1.28 -4.57 10.56
CA ASP A 169 -2.48 -3.85 11.02
C ASP A 169 -2.14 -2.71 11.99
N LEU A 170 -1.11 -2.85 12.83
CA LEU A 170 -0.56 -1.76 13.65
C LEU A 170 -0.01 -0.62 12.78
N ARG A 171 0.86 -0.93 11.82
CA ARG A 171 1.45 0.07 10.92
C ARG A 171 0.39 0.82 10.13
N ARG A 172 -0.65 0.13 9.66
CA ARG A 172 -1.79 0.76 8.97
C ARG A 172 -2.58 1.71 9.85
N ARG A 173 -2.76 1.38 11.14
CA ARG A 173 -3.40 2.27 12.11
C ARG A 173 -2.51 3.47 12.46
N ALA A 174 -1.21 3.24 12.63
CA ALA A 174 -0.23 4.28 12.97
C ALA A 174 0.04 5.27 11.82
N ALA A 175 -0.02 4.80 10.57
CA ALA A 175 0.16 5.63 9.37
C ALA A 175 -0.98 6.63 9.13
N LEU A 176 -2.08 6.55 9.89
CA LEU A 176 -3.03 7.64 10.01
C LEU A 176 -2.38 8.77 10.82
N ALA A 177 -1.63 9.61 10.09
CA ALA A 177 -0.99 10.92 10.32
C ALA A 177 -1.10 11.71 11.67
N GLU A 178 -1.91 11.29 12.64
CA GLU A 178 -2.09 11.99 13.92
C GLU A 178 -0.94 11.77 14.90
N VAL A 179 -0.21 10.66 14.80
CA VAL A 179 0.89 10.35 15.72
C VAL A 179 2.12 11.21 15.45
N SER A 180 2.51 11.39 14.19
CA SER A 180 3.71 12.16 13.83
C SER A 180 3.58 13.67 14.08
N GLN A 181 2.35 14.18 14.19
CA GLN A 181 2.12 15.59 14.54
C GLN A 181 2.23 15.87 16.04
N ARG A 182 2.16 14.84 16.89
CA ARG A 182 2.09 14.98 18.36
C ARG A 182 3.33 14.46 19.09
N VAL A 183 4.25 13.82 18.37
CA VAL A 183 5.50 13.27 18.90
C VAL A 183 6.68 14.09 18.38
N ASP A 184 7.75 14.18 19.16
CA ASP A 184 8.97 14.84 18.72
C ASP A 184 9.57 14.17 17.46
N ALA A 185 10.34 14.95 16.69
CA ALA A 185 10.92 14.47 15.44
C ALA A 185 11.89 13.29 15.66
N GLU A 186 12.56 13.26 16.82
CA GLU A 186 13.54 12.24 17.15
C GLU A 186 12.90 10.88 17.46
N THR A 187 11.85 10.84 18.29
CA THR A 187 11.11 9.61 18.57
C THR A 187 10.40 9.11 17.32
N SER A 188 9.81 10.01 16.52
CA SER A 188 9.26 9.65 15.22
C SER A 188 10.32 8.98 14.33
N ALA A 189 11.53 9.52 14.25
CA ALA A 189 12.61 8.93 13.47
C ALA A 189 13.08 7.57 14.01
N ARG A 190 13.09 7.37 15.34
CA ARG A 190 13.42 6.08 15.98
C ARG A 190 12.36 5.01 15.67
N VAL A 191 11.08 5.36 15.76
CA VAL A 191 9.96 4.47 15.44
C VAL A 191 9.99 4.07 13.96
N GLU A 192 10.25 5.01 13.05
CA GLU A 192 10.40 4.71 11.61
C GLU A 192 11.60 3.79 11.32
N ARG A 193 12.74 4.00 12.00
CA ARG A 193 13.87 3.07 11.90
C ARG A 193 13.51 1.66 12.37
N ALA A 194 12.77 1.55 13.49
CA ALA A 194 12.33 0.25 14.00
C ALA A 194 11.36 -0.45 13.02
N TRP A 195 10.43 0.28 12.40
CA TRP A 195 9.55 -0.24 11.35
C TRP A 195 10.33 -0.72 10.12
N THR A 196 11.32 0.05 9.68
CA THR A 196 12.17 -0.28 8.52
C THR A 196 12.99 -1.55 8.79
N SER A 197 13.58 -1.67 9.98
CA SER A 197 14.29 -2.86 10.44
C SER A 197 13.38 -4.09 10.48
N LEU A 198 12.14 -3.97 10.96
CA LEU A 198 11.18 -5.09 10.94
C LEU A 198 10.85 -5.53 9.50
N ALA A 199 10.66 -4.57 8.59
CA ALA A 199 10.39 -4.86 7.19
C ALA A 199 11.57 -5.57 6.49
N GLU A 200 12.81 -5.21 6.85
CA GLU A 200 14.03 -5.92 6.40
C GLU A 200 14.06 -7.35 6.93
N LEU A 201 13.90 -7.54 8.24
CA LEU A 201 13.86 -8.86 8.87
C LEU A 201 12.75 -9.75 8.29
N GLY A 202 11.56 -9.19 8.04
CA GLY A 202 10.45 -9.91 7.42
C GLY A 202 10.76 -10.35 5.98
N ARG A 203 11.41 -9.49 5.19
CA ARG A 203 11.87 -9.85 3.83
C ARG A 203 12.90 -10.97 3.86
N ASP A 204 13.88 -10.88 4.75
CA ASP A 204 14.92 -11.88 4.89
C ASP A 204 14.32 -13.23 5.34
N LEU A 205 13.39 -13.20 6.30
CA LEU A 205 12.66 -14.39 6.75
C LEU A 205 11.87 -15.03 5.61
N ALA A 206 11.16 -14.24 4.81
CA ALA A 206 10.40 -14.76 3.66
C ALA A 206 11.34 -15.38 2.60
N ALA A 207 12.46 -14.73 2.30
CA ALA A 207 13.47 -15.28 1.40
C ALA A 207 14.12 -16.57 1.94
N ALA A 208 14.29 -16.67 3.26
CA ALA A 208 14.80 -17.86 3.94
C ALA A 208 13.78 -19.02 3.87
N ARG A 209 12.50 -18.74 4.13
CA ARG A 209 11.38 -19.69 4.00
C ARG A 209 11.21 -20.22 2.57
N LEU A 210 11.29 -19.35 1.57
CA LEU A 210 11.23 -19.77 0.15
C LEU A 210 12.39 -20.69 -0.25
N ARG A 211 13.52 -20.61 0.45
CA ARG A 211 14.67 -21.52 0.29
C ARG A 211 14.56 -22.78 1.16
N GLY A 212 13.46 -22.96 1.89
CA GLY A 212 13.25 -24.10 2.80
C GLY A 212 14.10 -24.03 4.07
N ALA A 213 14.67 -22.88 4.41
CA ALA A 213 15.59 -22.71 5.52
C ALA A 213 15.21 -21.46 6.33
N ALA A 214 14.17 -21.56 7.16
CA ALA A 214 13.77 -20.49 8.08
C ALA A 214 14.38 -20.74 9.46
N PRO A 215 15.46 -20.04 9.85
CA PRO A 215 16.08 -20.27 11.15
C PRO A 215 15.13 -19.83 12.27
N GLY A 216 14.92 -20.68 13.28
CA GLY A 216 14.04 -20.36 14.41
C GLY A 216 14.42 -19.06 15.15
N TRP A 217 15.70 -18.68 15.14
CA TRP A 217 16.16 -17.41 15.71
C TRP A 217 15.62 -16.19 14.96
N MET A 218 15.41 -16.26 13.63
CA MET A 218 14.82 -15.17 12.85
C MET A 218 13.35 -15.00 13.18
N THR A 219 12.62 -16.11 13.30
CA THR A 219 11.22 -16.14 13.73
C THR A 219 11.05 -15.49 15.10
N ALA A 220 11.82 -15.96 16.10
CA ALA A 220 11.78 -15.40 17.46
C ALA A 220 12.15 -13.90 17.48
N ARG A 221 13.08 -13.48 16.61
CA ARG A 221 13.48 -12.09 16.49
C ARG A 221 12.38 -11.20 15.92
N VAL A 222 11.69 -11.66 14.87
CA VAL A 222 10.51 -10.95 14.32
C VAL A 222 9.43 -10.82 15.39
N GLU A 223 9.10 -11.91 16.09
CA GLU A 223 8.09 -11.88 17.16
C GLU A 223 8.44 -10.90 18.28
N SER A 224 9.70 -10.90 18.74
CA SER A 224 10.19 -9.95 19.75
C SER A 224 10.07 -8.50 19.29
N HIS A 225 10.44 -8.22 18.03
CA HIS A 225 10.40 -6.87 17.47
C HIS A 225 8.96 -6.37 17.28
N VAL A 226 8.05 -7.25 16.85
CA VAL A 226 6.61 -6.96 16.80
C VAL A 226 6.04 -6.68 18.20
N ALA A 227 6.40 -7.49 19.20
CA ALA A 227 5.95 -7.29 20.57
C ALA A 227 6.47 -5.96 21.17
N ALA A 228 7.71 -5.58 20.87
CA ALA A 228 8.26 -4.28 21.26
C ALA A 228 7.51 -3.11 20.59
N LEU A 229 7.30 -3.17 19.27
CA LEU A 229 6.55 -2.14 18.54
C LEU A 229 5.09 -2.01 19.00
N THR A 230 4.46 -3.15 19.35
CA THR A 230 3.09 -3.18 19.88
C THR A 230 3.01 -2.43 21.20
N ARG A 231 3.89 -2.76 22.17
CA ARG A 231 3.94 -2.09 23.47
C ARG A 231 4.22 -0.58 23.34
N ALA A 232 5.16 -0.21 22.46
CA ALA A 232 5.47 1.19 22.21
C ALA A 232 4.24 1.96 21.68
N HIS A 233 3.46 1.37 20.77
CA HIS A 233 2.21 1.98 20.28
C HIS A 233 1.13 2.04 21.36
N GLU A 234 0.94 1.00 22.16
CA GLU A 234 -0.06 1.01 23.25
C GLU A 234 0.23 2.10 24.27
N ARG A 235 1.51 2.33 24.62
CA ARG A 235 1.90 3.43 25.50
C ARG A 235 1.72 4.80 24.87
N LEU A 236 2.05 4.92 23.59
CA LEU A 236 1.84 6.15 22.85
C LEU A 236 0.36 6.51 22.77
N ASP A 237 -0.50 5.54 22.48
CA ASP A 237 -1.96 5.71 22.50
C ASP A 237 -2.45 6.10 23.89
N ALA A 238 -1.92 5.48 24.96
CA ALA A 238 -2.26 5.85 26.33
C ALA A 238 -1.81 7.28 26.69
N HIS A 239 -0.62 7.70 26.25
CA HIS A 239 -0.09 9.06 26.45
C HIS A 239 -0.88 10.11 25.64
N LEU A 240 -1.28 9.78 24.42
CA LEU A 240 -2.15 10.64 23.61
C LEU A 240 -3.56 10.72 24.21
N ALA A 241 -4.10 9.63 24.73
CA ALA A 241 -5.41 9.62 25.40
C ALA A 241 -5.38 10.40 26.72
N SER A 242 -4.27 10.35 27.48
CA SER A 242 -4.11 11.16 28.67
C SER A 242 -3.98 12.64 28.29
N SER A 243 -3.07 13.03 27.40
CA SER A 243 -2.91 14.43 26.99
C SER A 243 -4.19 15.10 26.46
N VAL A 244 -5.07 14.34 25.78
CA VAL A 244 -6.40 14.85 25.35
C VAL A 244 -7.40 14.98 26.50
N ARG A 245 -7.34 14.11 27.52
CA ARG A 245 -8.18 14.20 28.74
C ARG A 245 -7.67 15.24 29.75
N VAL A 246 -6.42 15.66 29.60
CA VAL A 246 -5.62 16.50 30.52
C VAL A 246 -5.84 18.02 30.35
N ALA A 247 -7.00 18.44 29.85
CA ALA A 247 -7.44 19.84 29.98
C ALA A 247 -7.82 20.23 31.44
N ASP A 248 -7.16 19.65 32.45
CA ASP A 248 -7.38 19.83 33.87
C ASP A 248 -6.02 19.95 34.62
N PRO A 249 -5.73 21.08 35.30
CA PRO A 249 -4.38 21.54 35.70
C PRO A 249 -3.67 20.78 36.86
N ARG A 250 -3.94 19.50 37.11
CA ARG A 250 -3.39 18.77 38.28
C ARG A 250 -2.21 17.80 38.01
N LEU A 251 -1.53 17.87 36.87
CA LEU A 251 -0.68 16.76 36.42
C LEU A 251 0.82 16.91 36.70
N ALA A 252 1.20 16.52 37.91
CA ALA A 252 2.56 16.05 38.21
C ALA A 252 2.78 14.57 37.80
N GLU A 253 1.72 13.81 37.50
CA GLU A 253 1.83 12.38 37.09
C GLU A 253 2.26 12.17 35.63
N VAL A 254 2.25 13.22 34.81
CA VAL A 254 2.62 13.16 33.37
C VAL A 254 4.13 12.99 33.16
N GLU A 255 4.96 13.49 34.08
CA GLU A 255 6.43 13.43 33.99
C GLU A 255 6.96 11.98 34.14
N LEU A 256 6.30 11.15 34.96
CA LEU A 256 6.62 9.73 35.10
C LEU A 256 6.28 8.90 33.85
N ALA A 257 5.25 9.30 33.11
CA ALA A 257 4.85 8.64 31.88
C ALA A 257 5.81 8.97 30.71
N SER A 258 6.35 10.18 30.65
CA SER A 258 7.38 10.54 29.66
C SER A 258 8.69 9.80 29.90
N GLU A 259 9.15 9.69 31.15
CA GLU A 259 10.34 8.90 31.49
C GLU A 259 10.17 7.41 31.11
N SER A 260 8.97 6.86 31.31
CA SER A 260 8.65 5.48 30.91
C SER A 260 8.67 5.26 29.38
N LEU A 261 8.21 6.26 28.62
CA LEU A 261 8.25 6.21 27.16
C LEU A 261 9.70 6.29 26.64
N GLU A 262 10.51 7.18 27.21
CA GLU A 262 11.93 7.30 26.85
C GLU A 262 12.71 6.01 27.12
N LEU A 263 12.45 5.33 28.24
CA LEU A 263 13.07 4.06 28.58
C LEU A 263 12.73 2.96 27.56
N GLU A 264 11.48 2.89 27.10
CA GLU A 264 11.10 1.90 26.09
C GLU A 264 11.60 2.24 24.69
N VAL A 265 11.65 3.53 24.33
CA VAL A 265 12.26 3.97 23.07
C VAL A 265 13.76 3.65 23.07
N ARG A 266 14.46 3.78 24.21
CA ARG A 266 15.85 3.32 24.37
C ARG A 266 15.96 1.80 24.23
N ALA A 267 15.06 1.04 24.86
CA ALA A 267 15.03 -0.42 24.70
C ALA A 267 14.79 -0.84 23.24
N LEU A 268 13.92 -0.11 22.51
CA LEU A 268 13.68 -0.33 21.08
C LEU A 268 14.94 -0.01 20.25
N ASP A 269 15.66 1.06 20.59
CA ASP A 269 16.92 1.42 19.93
C ASP A 269 18.04 0.41 20.23
N GLU A 270 18.09 -0.17 21.43
CA GLU A 270 19.00 -1.28 21.77
C GLU A 270 18.69 -2.54 20.97
N VAL A 271 17.42 -2.94 20.87
CA VAL A 271 16.99 -4.07 20.04
C VAL A 271 17.35 -3.80 18.56
N THR A 272 17.14 -2.57 18.09
CA THR A 272 17.47 -2.16 16.72
C THR A 272 18.99 -2.17 16.49
N ARG A 273 19.80 -1.67 17.42
CA ARG A 273 21.27 -1.74 17.34
C ARG A 273 21.77 -3.19 17.36
N ALA A 274 21.17 -4.05 18.18
CA ALA A 274 21.46 -5.48 18.17
C ALA A 274 21.09 -6.13 16.81
N THR A 275 20.11 -5.58 16.06
CA THR A 275 19.77 -6.04 14.69
C THR A 275 20.78 -5.60 13.64
N ALA A 276 21.41 -4.44 13.81
CA ALA A 276 22.37 -3.89 12.87
C ALA A 276 23.79 -4.49 12.98
N ALA A 277 24.09 -5.27 14.03
CA ALA A 277 25.39 -5.90 14.26
C ALA A 277 25.37 -7.41 13.91
N PRO A 278 25.52 -7.80 12.63
CA PRO A 278 25.72 -9.19 12.28
C PRO A 278 27.16 -9.60 12.63
N GLY A 279 27.37 -10.39 13.68
CA GLY A 279 28.64 -11.12 13.83
C GLY A 279 29.18 -11.40 15.23
N ALA A 280 28.67 -10.79 16.31
CA ALA A 280 29.35 -10.92 17.61
C ALA A 280 29.08 -12.24 18.37
N SER A 281 27.98 -12.94 18.09
CA SER A 281 27.55 -14.08 18.92
C SER A 281 27.93 -15.47 18.38
N ALA A 282 28.62 -15.57 17.24
CA ALA A 282 29.00 -16.86 16.65
C ALA A 282 30.45 -17.28 16.92
N GLN A 283 31.29 -16.42 17.52
CA GLN A 283 32.72 -16.70 17.71
C GLN A 283 33.12 -17.16 19.12
N GLU A 284 32.19 -17.20 20.09
CA GLU A 284 32.52 -17.53 21.49
C GLU A 284 32.11 -18.93 21.97
N ILE A 285 31.47 -19.77 21.13
CA ILE A 285 31.11 -21.17 21.51
C ILE A 285 31.99 -22.19 20.76
N SER A 286 33.29 -21.90 20.64
CA SER A 286 34.29 -22.86 20.16
C SER A 286 35.59 -22.77 20.94
N VAL A 287 35.53 -22.55 22.27
CA VAL A 287 36.63 -22.92 23.18
C VAL A 287 36.02 -23.29 24.53
N ARG A 288 35.65 -24.56 24.68
CA ARG A 288 35.94 -25.43 25.85
C ARG A 288 35.32 -26.80 25.67
#